data_AF-A8N1L3-F1
#
_entry.id   AF-A8N1L3-F1
#
_cell.length_a   1.000
_cell.length_b   1.000
_cell.length_c   1.000
_cell.angle_alpha   90.00
_cell.angle_beta   90.00
_cell.angle_gamma   90.00
#
_symmetry.space_group_name_H-M   'P 1'
#
loop_
_entity.id
_entity.type
_entity.pdbx_description
1 polymer ?
#
loop_
_entity_poly.entity_id
_entity_poly.type
_entity_poly.pdbx_seq_one_letter_code
_entity_poly.pdbx_strand_id
1 'polypeptide(L)'
;MPTSTEPFEVLFEFTNDGPELVTLQLTPGSTTEYVTSSPSVSEGPTTRLYPKESVSLVLNAGATYHYMVKQSTRKAQISYK
;
A
#
# COMPACT_ATOMS: atom_id res chain seq x y z
N MET A 1 -25.96 12.50 -12.41
CA MET A 1 -24.59 12.21 -11.93
C MET A 1 -24.28 10.77 -12.28
N PRO A 2 -23.25 10.45 -13.08
CA PRO A 2 -22.79 9.07 -13.16
C PRO A 2 -21.92 8.80 -11.92
N THR A 3 -22.48 8.08 -10.95
CA THR A 3 -21.71 7.54 -9.82
C THR A 3 -20.88 6.40 -10.39
N SER A 4 -19.56 6.59 -10.50
CA SER A 4 -18.65 5.53 -10.92
C SER A 4 -18.72 4.39 -9.89
N THR A 5 -19.38 3.30 -10.25
CA THR A 5 -19.46 2.06 -9.46
C THR A 5 -18.32 1.14 -9.84
N GLU A 6 -17.09 1.63 -9.85
CA GLU A 6 -15.95 0.71 -9.88
C GLU A 6 -15.93 -0.03 -8.54
N PRO A 7 -16.04 -1.37 -8.53
CA PRO A 7 -15.97 -2.14 -7.30
C PRO A 7 -14.58 -1.97 -6.70
N PHE A 8 -14.49 -1.26 -5.58
CA PHE A 8 -13.28 -1.21 -4.78
C PHE A 8 -13.38 -2.26 -3.68
N GLU A 9 -12.31 -3.00 -3.47
CA GLU A 9 -12.19 -3.92 -2.34
C GLU A 9 -11.15 -3.35 -1.38
N VAL A 10 -11.55 -3.21 -0.11
CA VAL A 10 -10.58 -2.99 0.96
C VAL A 10 -9.93 -4.34 1.23
N LEU A 11 -8.67 -4.47 0.82
CA LEU A 11 -8.00 -5.76 0.83
C LEU A 11 -7.11 -5.94 2.05
N PHE A 12 -6.57 -4.85 2.58
CA PHE A 12 -5.68 -4.90 3.74
C PHE A 12 -5.85 -3.69 4.65
N GLU A 13 -5.84 -3.95 5.96
CA GLU A 13 -5.75 -2.93 6.99
C GLU A 13 -4.45 -3.17 7.77
N PHE A 14 -3.67 -2.10 7.95
CA PHE A 14 -2.50 -2.10 8.81
C PHE A 14 -2.81 -1.29 10.04
N THR A 15 -2.84 -1.95 11.19
CA THR A 15 -3.00 -1.30 12.49
C THR A 15 -1.66 -1.28 13.20
N ASN A 16 -1.28 -0.11 13.72
CA ASN A 16 -0.13 -0.01 14.60
C ASN A 16 -0.54 -0.41 16.03
N ASP A 17 -0.46 -1.70 16.32
CA ASP A 17 -0.69 -2.23 17.67
C ASP A 17 0.48 -1.97 18.63
N GLY A 18 1.58 -1.38 18.14
CA GLY A 18 2.75 -1.04 18.93
C GLY A 18 2.55 0.24 19.75
N PRO A 19 3.34 0.42 20.83
CA PRO A 19 3.35 1.66 21.60
C PRO A 19 4.15 2.79 20.92
N GLU A 20 4.87 2.49 19.83
CA GLU A 20 5.77 3.42 19.15
C GLU A 20 5.22 3.86 17.78
N LEU A 21 5.70 5.00 17.29
CA LEU A 21 5.37 5.47 15.96
C LEU A 21 6.01 4.58 14.89
N VAL A 22 5.21 4.17 13.92
CA VAL A 22 5.64 3.30 12.82
C VAL A 22 5.64 4.07 11.51
N THR A 23 6.70 3.89 10.73
CA THR A 23 6.73 4.35 9.32
C THR A 23 6.51 3.16 8.40
N LEU A 24 5.48 3.25 7.57
CA LEU A 24 5.08 2.26 6.59
C LEU A 24 5.31 2.81 5.19
N GLN A 25 6.04 2.06 4.38
CA GLN A 25 6.30 2.38 2.99
C GLN A 25 5.75 1.26 2.11
N LEU A 26 4.92 1.62 1.14
CA LEU A 26 4.32 0.67 0.21
C LEU A 26 4.96 0.85 -1.16
N THR A 27 5.68 -0.15 -1.65
CA THR A 27 6.30 -0.13 -2.99
C THR A 27 5.60 -1.15 -3.89
N PRO A 28 5.23 -0.81 -5.13
CA PRO A 28 4.75 -1.81 -6.08
C PRO A 28 5.80 -2.91 -6.29
N GLY A 29 5.41 -4.16 -6.08
CA GLY A 29 6.20 -5.32 -6.43
C GLY A 29 6.19 -5.45 -7.94
N SER A 30 7.29 -5.05 -8.58
CA SER A 30 7.52 -5.11 -10.03
C SER A 30 6.81 -6.28 -10.72
N THR A 31 5.65 -6.00 -11.32
CA THR A 31 5.18 -6.68 -12.52
C THR A 31 4.55 -5.59 -13.40
N THR A 32 5.45 -4.93 -14.14
CA THR A 32 5.21 -4.20 -15.40
C THR A 32 4.33 -2.94 -15.37
N GLU A 33 4.99 -1.81 -15.66
CA GLU A 33 4.57 -0.77 -16.61
C GLU A 33 3.15 -0.18 -16.45
N TYR A 34 3.01 0.81 -15.57
CA TYR A 34 2.41 2.08 -15.98
C TYR A 34 3.29 3.22 -15.45
N VAL A 35 3.94 3.90 -16.41
CA VAL A 35 4.93 4.96 -16.22
C VAL A 35 4.23 6.27 -15.91
N THR A 36 4.64 6.92 -14.82
CA THR A 36 4.96 8.35 -14.91
C THR A 36 6.35 8.56 -14.32
N SER A 37 7.25 8.89 -15.24
CA SER A 37 8.67 9.16 -15.13
C SER A 37 9.04 10.17 -14.03
N SER A 38 9.92 9.75 -13.12
CA SER A 38 10.89 10.63 -12.45
C SER A 38 12.08 9.78 -11.96
N PRO A 39 13.34 10.19 -12.22
CA PRO A 39 14.54 9.43 -11.81
C PRO A 39 14.89 9.75 -10.35
N SER A 40 13.93 9.56 -9.46
CA SER A 40 14.11 9.63 -8.02
C SER A 40 13.76 8.26 -7.47
N VAL A 41 14.75 7.57 -6.89
CA VAL A 41 14.65 6.35 -6.09
C VAL A 41 13.19 5.97 -5.82
N SER A 42 12.68 4.91 -6.47
CA SER A 42 11.26 4.48 -6.42
C SER A 42 10.84 4.06 -5.01
N GLU A 43 10.73 5.05 -4.13
CA GLU A 43 10.17 4.98 -2.80
C GLU A 43 8.67 5.21 -2.98
N GLY A 44 7.89 4.14 -2.86
CA GLY A 44 6.43 4.27 -2.94
C GLY A 44 5.86 5.04 -1.74
N PRO A 45 4.53 5.27 -1.72
CA PRO A 45 3.89 6.08 -0.69
C PRO A 45 4.30 5.66 0.72
N THR A 46 4.72 6.64 1.52
CA THR A 46 5.17 6.45 2.89
C THR A 46 4.22 7.17 3.84
N THR A 47 3.70 6.44 4.82
CA THR A 47 2.81 6.96 5.86
C THR A 47 3.39 6.71 7.25
N ARG A 48 3.06 7.57 8.20
CA ARG A 48 3.39 7.40 9.61
C ARG A 48 2.12 7.09 10.37
N LEU A 49 2.14 6.00 11.13
CA LEU A 49 1.05 5.59 12.00
C LEU A 49 1.45 5.82 13.45
N TYR A 50 0.67 6.62 14.16
CA TYR A 50 0.72 6.69 15.61
C TYR A 50 0.19 5.39 16.24
N PRO A 51 0.49 5.14 17.52
CA PRO A 51 -0.07 4.00 18.23
C PRO A 51 -1.60 3.97 18.13
N LYS A 52 -2.14 2.79 17.79
CA LYS A 52 -3.58 2.53 17.57
C LYS A 52 -4.20 3.17 16.33
N GLU A 53 -3.41 3.76 15.44
CA GLU A 53 -3.91 4.17 14.13
C GLU A 53 -3.90 3.01 13.15
N SER A 54 -4.89 3.05 12.24
CA SER A 54 -5.00 2.13 11.12
C SER A 54 -4.87 2.87 9.79
N VAL A 55 -4.27 2.22 8.80
CA VAL A 55 -4.36 2.62 7.39
C VAL A 55 -4.87 1.46 6.56
N SER A 56 -5.82 1.74 5.68
CA SER A 56 -6.38 0.74 4.78
C SER A 56 -5.82 0.92 3.37
N LEU A 57 -5.41 -0.18 2.75
CA LEU A 57 -5.09 -0.24 1.34
C LEU A 57 -6.33 -0.66 0.57
N VAL A 58 -6.83 0.27 -0.24
CA VAL A 58 -7.99 0.07 -1.11
C VAL A 58 -7.47 -0.14 -2.53
N LEU A 59 -7.87 -1.25 -3.15
CA LEU A 59 -7.48 -1.56 -4.53
C LEU A 59 -8.74 -1.81 -5.36
N ASN A 60 -8.61 -1.66 -6.67
CA ASN A 60 -9.70 -1.90 -7.59
C ASN A 60 -9.91 -3.40 -7.74
N ALA A 61 -11.16 -3.86 -7.73
CA ALA A 61 -11.44 -5.28 -7.90
C ALA A 61 -11.08 -5.77 -9.31
N GLY A 62 -10.74 -7.05 -9.42
CA GLY A 62 -10.45 -7.72 -10.70
C GLY A 62 -9.01 -7.57 -11.21
N ALA A 63 -8.12 -6.91 -10.46
CA ALA A 63 -6.70 -6.84 -10.77
C ALA A 63 -5.86 -7.64 -9.75
N THR A 64 -4.78 -8.25 -10.23
CA THR A 64 -3.77 -8.88 -9.36
C THR A 64 -2.79 -7.82 -8.91
N TYR A 65 -2.53 -7.78 -7.60
CA TYR A 65 -1.64 -6.79 -7.00
C TYR A 65 -0.49 -7.46 -6.28
N HIS A 66 0.70 -6.90 -6.49
CA HIS A 66 1.90 -7.25 -5.76
C HIS A 66 2.45 -5.98 -5.13
N TYR A 67 2.55 -5.96 -3.80
CA TYR A 67 3.11 -4.86 -3.05
C TYR A 67 4.16 -5.35 -2.06
N MET A 68 5.18 -4.55 -1.85
CA MET A 68 6.14 -4.72 -0.77
C MET A 68 5.88 -3.64 0.26
N VAL A 69 5.53 -4.08 1.47
CA VAL A 69 5.36 -3.24 2.64
C VAL A 69 6.66 -3.25 3.41
N LYS A 70 7.26 -2.08 3.62
CA LYS A 70 8.45 -1.91 4.43
C LYS A 70 8.09 -1.12 5.68
N GLN A 71 8.44 -1.68 6.83
CA GLN A 71 8.25 -1.11 8.14
C GLN A 71 9.61 -1.05 8.85
N SER A 72 10.29 0.09 8.82
CA SER A 72 11.66 0.24 9.33
C SER A 72 12.60 -0.85 8.77
N THR A 73 12.96 -1.87 9.56
CA THR A 73 13.81 -3.01 9.17
C THR A 73 13.04 -4.20 8.63
N ARG A 74 11.72 -4.26 8.83
CA ARG A 74 10.87 -5.38 8.40
C ARG A 74 10.36 -5.12 6.98
N LYS A 75 10.29 -6.18 6.19
CA LYS A 75 9.67 -6.18 4.87
C LYS A 75 8.68 -7.32 4.80
N ALA A 76 7.49 -7.04 4.32
CA ALA A 76 6.45 -8.02 4.04
C ALA A 76 6.01 -7.86 2.59
N GLN A 77 5.79 -8.98 1.92
CA GLN A 77 5.23 -9.00 0.57
C GLN A 77 3.74 -9.31 0.68
N ILE A 78 2.93 -8.53 -0.02
CA ILE A 78 1.50 -8.71 -0.13
C ILE A 78 1.18 -9.00 -1.58
N SER A 79 0.47 -10.10 -1.79
CA SER A 79 -0.02 -10.51 -3.09
C SER A 79 -1.50 -10.83 -2.99
N TYR A 80 -2.32 -10.20 -3.83
CA TYR A 80 -3.74 -10.51 -3.97
C TYR A 80 -4.04 -10.89 -5.42
N LYS A 81 -4.85 -11.93 -5.62
CA LYS A 81 -5.24 -12.48 -6.92
C LYS A 81 -6.72 -12.80 -6.92
#